data_AF-A0AAU7D529-F1
#
_entry.id   AF-A0AAU7D529-F1
#
_cell.length_a   1.000
_cell.length_b   1.000
_cell.length_c   1.000
_cell.angle_alpha   90.00
_cell.angle_beta   90.00
_cell.angle_gamma   90.00
#
_symmetry.space_group_name_H-M   'P 1'
#
loop_
_entity.id
_entity.type
_entity.pdbx_description
1 polymer ?
#
loop_
_entity_poly.entity_id
_entity_poly.type
_entity_poly.pdbx_seq_one_letter_code
_entity_poly.pdbx_strand_id
1 'polypeptide(L)'
;MQLALFIIFGALAVAGALNLLLQRHPINSALSLVVVMMSLAVLYWSLGAEFLAAAQVIVYSGAIMVLFVFVIMLLNAGEEEQTTGSRAAYFAGFPGAAAIFCLLSFVFLSEHKALGFANIGGHLDSGIDNIAQISQVLFTKQLLPFEVTSILILVAILGAVVLARKEEQ
;
A
#
# COMPACT_ATOMS: atom_id res chain seq x y z
N MET A 1 13.60 -9.99 18.76
CA MET A 1 12.37 -9.18 18.77
C MET A 1 11.94 -8.78 17.36
N GLN A 2 12.83 -8.20 16.53
CA GLN A 2 12.53 -7.80 15.15
C GLN A 2 11.97 -8.93 14.27
N LEU A 3 12.55 -10.15 14.34
CA LEU A 3 12.04 -11.30 13.58
C LEU A 3 10.57 -11.62 13.93
N ALA A 4 10.21 -11.58 15.22
CA ALA A 4 8.85 -11.84 15.65
C ALA A 4 7.89 -10.76 15.13
N LEU A 5 8.27 -9.48 15.22
CA LEU A 5 7.50 -8.38 14.65
C LEU A 5 7.32 -8.55 13.13
N PHE A 6 8.39 -8.87 12.41
CA PHE A 6 8.34 -9.11 10.97
C PHE A 6 7.37 -10.23 10.60
N ILE A 7 7.45 -11.38 11.26
CA ILE A 7 6.57 -12.52 10.98
C ILE A 7 5.12 -12.21 11.35
N ILE A 8 4.88 -11.59 12.51
CA ILE A 8 3.52 -11.27 12.99
C ILE A 8 2.85 -10.25 12.05
N PHE A 9 3.51 -9.11 11.79
CA PHE A 9 2.93 -8.07 10.94
C PHE A 9 2.93 -8.46 9.46
N GLY A 10 3.88 -9.27 9.01
CA GLY A 10 3.86 -9.88 7.68
C GLY A 10 2.66 -10.83 7.50
N ALA A 11 2.43 -11.73 8.47
CA ALA A 11 1.26 -12.59 8.46
C ALA A 11 -0.05 -11.78 8.54
N LEU A 12 -0.09 -10.74 9.36
CA LEU A 12 -1.26 -9.85 9.48
C LEU A 12 -1.54 -9.10 8.18
N ALA A 13 -0.51 -8.63 7.47
CA ALA A 13 -0.65 -7.99 6.16
C ALA A 13 -1.22 -8.96 5.12
N VAL A 14 -0.70 -10.19 5.06
CA VAL A 14 -1.21 -11.22 4.12
C VAL A 14 -2.64 -11.62 4.48
N ALA A 15 -2.92 -11.86 5.76
CA ALA A 15 -4.26 -12.18 6.22
C ALA A 15 -5.26 -11.05 5.91
N GLY A 16 -4.86 -9.79 6.13
CA GLY A 16 -5.66 -8.61 5.77
C GLY A 16 -5.90 -8.49 4.27
N ALA A 17 -4.90 -8.80 3.44
CA ALA A 17 -5.06 -8.80 1.98
C ALA A 17 -5.98 -9.92 1.49
N LEU A 18 -5.91 -11.12 2.09
CA LEU A 18 -6.84 -12.20 1.79
C LEU A 18 -8.27 -11.86 2.25
N ASN A 19 -8.41 -11.35 3.47
CA ASN A 19 -9.69 -10.95 4.04
C ASN A 19 -10.36 -9.82 3.23
N LEU A 20 -9.57 -8.87 2.70
CA LEU A 20 -10.03 -7.85 1.76
C LEU A 20 -10.72 -8.48 0.53
N LEU A 21 -10.13 -9.52 -0.05
CA LEU A 21 -10.66 -10.18 -1.26
C LEU A 21 -11.87 -11.08 -0.97
N LEU A 22 -11.99 -11.57 0.25
CA LEU A 22 -13.05 -12.50 0.65
C LEU A 22 -14.31 -11.79 1.16
N GLN A 23 -14.20 -10.52 1.52
CA GLN A 23 -15.31 -9.77 2.11
C GLN A 23 -16.28 -9.24 1.07
N ARG A 24 -17.57 -9.33 1.42
CA ARG A 24 -18.68 -8.91 0.54
C ARG A 24 -19.08 -7.46 0.72
N HIS A 25 -18.86 -6.93 1.93
CA HIS A 25 -19.23 -5.57 2.25
C HIS A 25 -18.03 -4.65 1.99
N PRO A 26 -18.18 -3.60 1.16
CA PRO A 26 -17.09 -2.70 0.79
C PRO A 26 -16.44 -2.01 2.00
N ILE A 27 -17.23 -1.64 3.02
CA ILE A 27 -16.71 -1.04 4.26
C ILE A 27 -15.76 -2.00 4.99
N ASN A 28 -16.16 -3.25 5.19
CA ASN A 28 -15.30 -4.22 5.85
C ASN A 28 -14.00 -4.39 5.04
N SER A 29 -14.13 -4.43 3.70
CA SER A 29 -13.00 -4.62 2.79
C SER A 29 -12.00 -3.48 2.97
N ALA A 30 -12.50 -2.24 2.99
CA ALA A 30 -11.70 -1.06 3.26
C ALA A 30 -11.03 -1.10 4.65
N LEU A 31 -11.73 -1.56 5.70
CA LEU A 31 -11.13 -1.75 7.03
C LEU A 31 -10.03 -2.82 7.02
N SER A 32 -10.18 -3.89 6.25
CA SER A 32 -9.13 -4.90 6.06
C SER A 32 -7.90 -4.28 5.39
N LEU A 33 -8.10 -3.37 4.43
CA LEU A 33 -7.01 -2.63 3.80
C LEU A 33 -6.29 -1.68 4.77
N VAL A 34 -7.01 -1.03 5.69
CA VAL A 34 -6.39 -0.25 6.79
C VAL A 34 -5.42 -1.12 7.59
N VAL A 35 -5.83 -2.35 7.94
CA VAL A 35 -4.97 -3.29 8.69
C VAL A 35 -3.71 -3.62 7.89
N VAL A 36 -3.82 -3.82 6.57
CA VAL A 36 -2.65 -4.04 5.70
C VAL A 36 -1.73 -2.82 5.71
N MET A 37 -2.26 -1.61 5.54
CA MET A 37 -1.45 -0.38 5.51
C MET A 37 -0.74 -0.13 6.85
N MET A 38 -1.41 -0.38 7.97
CA MET A 38 -0.81 -0.29 9.31
C MET A 38 0.26 -1.36 9.53
N SER A 39 0.02 -2.59 9.06
CA SER A 39 1.02 -3.66 9.15
C SER A 39 2.27 -3.34 8.34
N LEU A 40 2.11 -2.76 7.14
CA LEU A 40 3.23 -2.29 6.32
C LEU A 40 4.01 -1.15 7.00
N ALA A 41 3.34 -0.22 7.69
CA ALA A 41 4.03 0.83 8.43
C ALA A 41 4.95 0.26 9.52
N VAL A 42 4.49 -0.75 10.26
CA VAL A 42 5.32 -1.42 11.28
C VAL A 42 6.48 -2.19 10.63
N LEU A 43 6.25 -2.82 9.46
CA LEU A 43 7.32 -3.47 8.71
C LEU A 43 8.37 -2.46 8.23
N TYR A 44 7.97 -1.32 7.66
CA TYR A 44 8.91 -0.25 7.28
C TYR A 44 9.71 0.27 8.46
N TRP A 45 9.06 0.46 9.61
CA TRP A 45 9.77 0.85 10.82
C TRP A 45 10.77 -0.23 11.27
N SER A 46 10.39 -1.51 11.23
CA SER A 46 11.28 -2.62 11.53
C SER A 46 12.46 -2.75 10.55
N LEU A 47 12.36 -2.17 9.35
CA LEU A 47 13.44 -2.09 8.36
C LEU A 47 14.31 -0.83 8.51
N GLY A 48 14.06 0.03 9.50
CA GLY A 48 14.78 1.30 9.68
C GLY A 48 14.32 2.44 8.76
N ALA A 49 13.19 2.27 8.07
CA ALA A 49 12.60 3.27 7.19
C ALA A 49 11.57 4.15 7.94
N GLU A 50 12.04 4.91 8.94
CA GLU A 50 11.17 5.66 9.87
C GLU A 50 10.31 6.73 9.17
N PHE A 51 10.90 7.51 8.26
CA PHE A 51 10.17 8.50 7.47
C PHE A 51 9.05 7.84 6.64
N LEU A 52 9.37 6.73 5.97
CA LEU A 52 8.40 6.02 5.13
C LEU A 52 7.30 5.38 5.96
N ALA A 53 7.62 4.84 7.14
CA ALA A 53 6.65 4.32 8.08
C ALA A 53 5.68 5.42 8.56
N ALA A 54 6.19 6.59 8.93
CA ALA A 54 5.37 7.72 9.34
C ALA A 54 4.48 8.23 8.18
N ALA A 55 5.05 8.37 6.98
CA ALA A 55 4.30 8.75 5.79
C ALA A 55 3.20 7.73 5.44
N GLN A 56 3.46 6.43 5.64
CA GLN A 56 2.48 5.36 5.43
C GLN A 56 1.26 5.51 6.36
N VAL A 57 1.50 5.83 7.63
CA VAL A 57 0.41 6.04 8.60
C VAL A 57 -0.36 7.31 8.28
N ILE A 58 0.33 8.43 8.02
CA ILE A 58 -0.33 9.73 7.81
C ILE A 58 -1.11 9.76 6.49
N VAL A 59 -0.47 9.36 5.39
CA VAL A 59 -1.03 9.53 4.05
C VAL A 59 -1.93 8.36 3.67
N TYR A 60 -1.42 7.13 3.69
CA TYR A 60 -2.15 5.98 3.18
C TYR A 60 -3.22 5.48 4.15
N SER A 61 -2.85 5.23 5.40
CA SER A 61 -3.81 4.78 6.42
C SER A 61 -4.72 5.92 6.91
N GLY A 62 -4.15 7.10 7.12
CA GLY A 62 -4.84 8.26 7.72
C GLY A 62 -5.69 9.06 6.74
N ALA A 63 -5.11 9.59 5.67
CA ALA A 63 -5.85 10.47 4.76
C ALA A 63 -6.63 9.69 3.69
N ILE A 64 -5.94 8.86 2.92
CA ILE A 64 -6.52 8.17 1.76
C ILE A 64 -7.57 7.17 2.22
N MET A 65 -7.23 6.25 3.15
CA MET A 65 -8.16 5.19 3.53
C MET A 65 -9.39 5.72 4.26
N VAL A 66 -9.24 6.74 5.12
CA VAL A 66 -10.38 7.36 5.81
C VAL A 66 -11.31 8.03 4.80
N LEU A 67 -10.77 8.74 3.80
CA LEU A 67 -11.59 9.32 2.72
C LEU A 67 -12.32 8.22 1.95
N PHE A 68 -11.65 7.12 1.60
CA PHE A 68 -12.27 5.97 0.92
C PHE A 68 -13.41 5.37 1.74
N VAL A 69 -13.16 5.08 3.02
CA VAL A 69 -14.19 4.53 3.93
C VAL A 69 -15.38 5.49 4.05
N PHE A 70 -15.11 6.79 4.19
CA PHE A 70 -16.16 7.81 4.27
C PHE A 70 -17.00 7.87 2.99
N VAL A 71 -16.36 7.87 1.82
CA VAL A 71 -17.04 7.88 0.52
C VAL A 71 -17.88 6.62 0.33
N ILE A 72 -17.33 5.44 0.61
CA ILE A 72 -18.06 4.17 0.52
C ILE A 72 -19.29 4.18 1.44
N MET A 73 -19.15 4.72 2.64
CA MET A 73 -20.22 4.84 3.61
C MET A 73 -21.30 5.83 3.17
N LEU A 74 -20.92 7.00 2.65
CA LEU A 74 -21.86 7.99 2.13
C LEU A 74 -22.64 7.49 0.92
N LEU A 75 -21.98 6.74 0.04
CA LEU A 75 -22.60 6.14 -1.13
C LEU A 75 -23.45 4.92 -0.78
N ASN A 76 -23.49 4.52 0.51
CA ASN A 76 -24.12 3.31 1.01
C ASN A 76 -23.92 2.14 0.05
N ALA A 77 -22.65 1.86 -0.27
CA ALA A 77 -22.30 0.81 -1.21
C ALA A 77 -22.89 -0.52 -0.70
N GLY A 78 -23.93 -1.01 -1.38
CA GLY A 78 -24.62 -2.24 -1.02
C GLY A 78 -23.70 -3.46 -1.09
N GLU A 79 -24.19 -4.60 -0.60
CA GLU A 79 -23.48 -5.86 -0.75
C GLU A 79 -23.32 -6.21 -2.23
N GLU A 80 -22.11 -6.66 -2.60
CA GLU A 80 -21.83 -7.07 -3.96
C GLU A 80 -22.68 -8.30 -4.33
N GLU A 81 -23.60 -8.14 -5.28
CA GLU A 81 -24.48 -9.22 -5.73
C GLU A 81 -23.65 -10.25 -6.51
N GLN A 82 -23.71 -11.52 -6.12
CA GLN A 82 -22.99 -12.59 -6.82
C GLN A 82 -23.57 -12.76 -8.21
N THR A 83 -23.00 -12.08 -9.20
CA THR A 83 -23.00 -12.64 -10.54
C THR A 83 -22.20 -13.93 -10.44
N THR A 84 -22.80 -15.06 -10.82
CA THR A 84 -22.09 -16.33 -10.95
C THR A 84 -20.88 -16.06 -11.83
N GLY A 85 -19.70 -15.94 -11.20
CA GLY A 85 -18.50 -15.47 -11.85
C GLY A 85 -18.33 -16.20 -13.18
N SER A 86 -18.20 -15.45 -14.27
CA SER A 86 -18.04 -16.03 -15.60
C SER A 86 -17.00 -17.13 -15.49
N ARG A 87 -17.33 -18.37 -15.91
CA ARG A 87 -16.40 -19.53 -15.81
C ARG A 87 -15.02 -19.19 -16.38
N ALA A 88 -14.95 -18.24 -17.31
CA ALA A 88 -13.71 -17.67 -17.84
C ALA A 88 -12.84 -16.95 -16.80
N ALA A 89 -13.43 -16.20 -15.85
CA ALA A 89 -12.70 -15.51 -14.78
C ALA A 89 -12.04 -16.51 -13.81
N TYR A 90 -12.70 -17.62 -13.49
CA TYR A 90 -12.12 -18.66 -12.64
C TYR A 90 -11.07 -19.49 -13.40
N PHE A 91 -11.37 -19.82 -14.67
CA PHE A 91 -10.50 -20.64 -15.52
C PHE A 91 -9.26 -19.90 -16.03
N ALA A 92 -9.30 -18.57 -16.17
CA ALA A 92 -8.15 -17.77 -16.58
C ALA A 92 -7.49 -17.04 -15.39
N GLY A 93 -8.26 -16.59 -14.40
CA GLY A 93 -7.77 -15.78 -13.30
C GLY A 93 -6.88 -16.54 -12.32
N PHE A 94 -7.32 -17.71 -11.85
CA PHE A 94 -6.53 -18.53 -10.92
C PHE A 94 -5.22 -19.04 -11.53
N PRO A 95 -5.19 -19.66 -12.73
CA PRO A 95 -3.93 -20.07 -13.35
C PRO A 95 -3.06 -18.88 -13.77
N GLY A 96 -3.65 -17.74 -14.13
CA GLY A 96 -2.91 -16.50 -14.39
C GLY A 96 -2.17 -16.00 -13.14
N ALA A 97 -2.86 -15.91 -12.01
CA ALA A 97 -2.25 -15.55 -10.73
C ALA A 97 -1.17 -16.56 -10.30
N ALA A 98 -1.43 -17.87 -10.47
CA ALA A 98 -0.47 -18.92 -10.19
C ALA A 98 0.76 -18.86 -11.10
N ALA A 99 0.58 -18.55 -12.39
CA ALA A 99 1.68 -18.40 -13.34
C ALA A 99 2.56 -17.20 -12.98
N ILE A 100 1.96 -16.06 -12.62
CA ILE A 100 2.70 -14.88 -12.14
C ILE A 100 3.45 -15.20 -10.84
N PHE A 101 2.80 -15.86 -9.88
CA PHE A 101 3.43 -16.26 -8.63
C PHE A 101 4.60 -17.22 -8.85
N CYS A 102 4.45 -18.20 -9.75
CA CYS A 102 5.49 -19.15 -10.11
C CYS A 102 6.65 -18.45 -10.83
N LEU A 103 6.36 -17.55 -11.77
CA LEU A 103 7.37 -16.78 -12.49
C LEU A 103 8.17 -15.90 -11.54
N LEU A 104 7.50 -15.16 -10.65
CA LEU A 104 8.17 -14.35 -9.63
C LEU A 104 9.03 -15.24 -8.74
N SER A 105 8.49 -16.36 -8.25
CA SER A 105 9.24 -17.31 -7.42
C SER A 105 10.46 -17.85 -8.17
N PHE A 106 10.34 -18.20 -9.45
CA PHE A 106 11.44 -18.68 -10.27
C PHE A 106 12.53 -17.62 -10.49
N VAL A 107 12.16 -16.36 -10.70
CA VAL A 107 13.10 -15.24 -10.81
C VAL A 107 13.85 -15.04 -9.48
N PHE A 108 13.13 -15.03 -8.35
CA PHE A 108 13.74 -14.92 -7.03
C PHE A 108 14.68 -16.10 -6.72
N LEU A 109 14.33 -17.31 -7.15
CA LEU A 109 15.15 -18.51 -6.95
C LEU A 109 16.38 -18.57 -7.87
N SER A 110 16.23 -18.14 -9.12
CA SER A 110 17.30 -18.17 -10.12
C SER A 110 18.37 -17.10 -9.86
N GLU A 111 17.96 -15.93 -9.36
CA GLU A 111 18.85 -14.81 -9.03
C GLU A 111 19.33 -14.82 -7.57
N HIS A 112 19.24 -15.95 -6.86
CA HIS A 112 19.68 -16.06 -5.45
C HIS A 112 21.14 -15.63 -5.22
N LYS A 113 22.00 -15.72 -6.24
CA LYS A 113 23.39 -15.24 -6.16
C LYS A 113 23.53 -13.72 -6.33
N ALA A 114 22.63 -13.07 -7.07
CA ALA A 114 22.65 -11.63 -7.31
C ALA A 114 21.90 -10.85 -6.21
N LEU A 115 20.91 -11.45 -5.57
CA LEU A 115 20.02 -10.80 -4.61
C LEU A 115 20.59 -10.67 -3.19
N GLY A 116 21.74 -11.32 -2.90
CA GLY A 116 22.35 -11.31 -1.58
C GLY A 116 21.50 -12.00 -0.50
N PHE A 117 22.11 -12.33 0.63
CA PHE A 117 21.35 -12.81 1.79
C PHE A 117 20.68 -11.62 2.49
N ALA A 118 19.37 -11.46 2.33
CA ALA A 118 18.60 -10.59 3.21
C ALA A 118 18.58 -11.22 4.61
N ASN A 119 19.27 -10.58 5.57
CA ASN A 119 19.18 -10.98 6.97
C ASN A 119 17.76 -10.76 7.46
N ILE A 120 17.04 -11.85 7.72
CA ILE A 120 15.68 -11.79 8.23
C ILE A 120 15.75 -11.28 9.68
N GLY A 121 15.25 -10.06 9.91
CA GLY A 121 15.39 -9.35 11.18
C GLY A 121 16.63 -8.45 11.25
N GLY A 122 16.86 -7.66 10.20
CA GLY A 122 17.97 -6.71 10.11
C GLY A 122 18.10 -5.77 11.31
N HIS A 123 19.34 -5.57 11.73
CA HIS A 123 19.76 -4.69 12.83
C HIS A 123 19.15 -3.29 12.72
N LEU A 124 18.64 -2.77 13.84
CA LEU A 124 18.34 -1.36 14.02
C LEU A 124 19.69 -0.63 14.11
N ASP A 125 20.31 -0.32 12.98
CA ASP A 125 21.41 0.63 12.97
C ASP A 125 20.79 2.03 13.04
N SER A 126 20.39 2.41 14.27
CA SER A 126 19.69 3.65 14.63
C SER A 126 20.58 4.91 14.51
N GLY A 127 21.59 4.88 13.64
CA GLY A 127 22.60 5.93 13.51
C GLY A 127 22.49 6.77 12.23
N ILE A 128 21.54 6.49 11.35
CA ILE A 128 21.40 7.21 10.08
C ILE A 128 20.16 8.11 10.14
N ASP A 129 20.41 9.42 10.04
CA ASP A 129 19.38 10.46 9.89
C ASP A 129 18.68 10.31 8.51
N ASN A 130 17.82 9.29 8.40
CA ASN A 130 17.16 8.87 7.17
C ASN A 130 16.34 10.02 6.54
N ILE A 131 15.75 10.86 7.40
CA ILE A 131 15.03 12.07 6.98
C ILE A 131 15.97 13.06 6.30
N ALA A 132 17.14 13.33 6.89
CA ALA A 132 18.11 14.26 6.31
C ALA A 132 18.63 13.76 4.94
N GLN A 133 18.89 12.45 4.80
CA GLN A 133 19.32 11.87 3.53
C GLN A 133 18.25 11.95 2.44
N ILE A 134 17.00 11.60 2.77
CA ILE A 134 15.86 11.72 1.85
C ILE A 134 15.69 13.17 1.42
N SER A 135 15.75 14.11 2.37
CA SER A 135 15.65 15.54 2.11
C SER A 135 16.75 16.01 1.17
N GLN A 136 18.00 15.62 1.42
CA GLN A 136 19.12 15.98 0.56
C GLN A 136 18.91 15.46 -0.86
N VAL A 137 18.48 14.21 -1.05
CA VAL A 137 18.22 13.66 -2.38
C VAL A 137 17.08 14.39 -3.08
N LEU A 138 15.99 14.69 -2.39
CA LEU A 138 14.84 15.44 -2.94
C LEU A 138 15.24 16.84 -3.41
N PHE A 139 16.05 17.56 -2.63
CA PHE A 139 16.43 18.94 -2.96
C PHE A 139 17.68 19.08 -3.82
N THR A 140 18.43 18.00 -4.09
CA THR A 140 19.64 18.07 -4.93
C THR A 140 19.54 17.26 -6.21
N LYS A 141 19.18 15.97 -6.12
CA LYS A 141 19.15 15.05 -7.26
C LYS A 141 17.75 14.96 -7.89
N GLN A 142 16.71 15.01 -7.06
CA GLN A 142 15.32 14.81 -7.45
C GLN A 142 14.51 16.11 -7.40
N LEU A 143 15.15 17.24 -7.71
CA LEU A 143 14.52 18.56 -7.68
C LEU A 143 13.37 18.65 -8.68
N LEU A 144 13.56 18.15 -9.90
CA LEU A 144 12.52 18.18 -10.94
C LEU A 144 11.29 17.34 -10.55
N PRO A 145 11.38 16.05 -10.13
CA PRO A 145 10.21 15.32 -9.68
C PRO A 145 9.54 15.92 -8.45
N PHE A 146 10.30 16.53 -7.54
CA PHE A 146 9.74 17.24 -6.39
C PHE A 146 8.86 18.42 -6.84
N GLU A 147 9.36 19.26 -7.75
CA GLU A 147 8.63 20.41 -8.28
C GLU A 147 7.39 19.98 -9.08
N VAL A 148 7.51 18.97 -9.94
CA VAL A 148 6.37 18.41 -10.69
C VAL A 148 5.32 17.83 -9.74
N THR A 149 5.72 17.19 -8.65
CA THR A 149 4.78 16.66 -7.65
C THR A 149 4.04 17.78 -6.91
N SER A 150 4.72 18.91 -6.62
CA SER A 150 4.06 20.09 -6.04
C SER A 150 2.98 20.66 -6.95
N ILE A 151 3.28 20.77 -8.26
CA ILE A 151 2.29 21.19 -9.27
C ILE A 151 1.16 20.16 -9.39
N LEU A 152 1.47 18.86 -9.36
CA LEU A 152 0.47 17.80 -9.38
C LEU A 152 -0.52 17.92 -8.22
N ILE A 153 -0.03 18.18 -7.00
CA ILE A 153 -0.89 18.39 -5.82
C ILE A 153 -1.75 19.64 -5.99
N LEU A 154 -1.18 20.74 -6.51
CA LEU A 154 -1.94 21.96 -6.81
C LEU A 154 -3.08 21.68 -7.79
N VAL A 155 -2.78 20.99 -8.91
CA VAL A 155 -3.76 20.62 -9.93
C VAL A 155 -4.82 19.68 -9.36
N ALA A 156 -4.43 18.71 -8.53
CA ALA A 156 -5.36 17.79 -7.89
C ALA A 156 -6.35 18.52 -6.97
N ILE A 157 -5.87 19.49 -6.18
CA ILE A 157 -6.73 20.31 -5.31
C ILE A 157 -7.70 21.16 -6.14
N LEU A 158 -7.20 21.86 -7.17
CA LEU A 158 -8.05 22.66 -8.05
C LEU A 158 -9.10 21.79 -8.76
N GLY A 159 -8.71 20.63 -9.28
CA GLY A 159 -9.61 19.69 -9.92
C GLY A 159 -10.70 19.17 -8.98
N ALA A 160 -10.33 18.80 -7.75
CA ALA A 160 -11.29 18.36 -6.74
C ALA A 160 -12.28 19.46 -6.36
N VAL A 161 -11.81 20.71 -6.19
CA VAL A 161 -12.67 21.86 -5.84
C VAL A 161 -13.63 22.21 -6.97
N VAL A 162 -13.17 22.24 -8.22
CA VAL A 162 -14.02 22.53 -9.38
C VAL A 162 -15.09 21.45 -9.55
N LEU A 163 -14.73 20.18 -9.37
CA LEU A 163 -15.67 19.06 -9.49
C LEU A 163 -16.70 19.02 -8.34
N ALA A 164 -16.29 19.42 -7.14
CA ALA A 164 -17.17 19.44 -5.96
C ALA A 164 -18.07 20.68 -5.88
N ARG A 165 -17.75 21.76 -6.62
CA ARG A 165 -18.60 22.95 -6.68
C ARG A 165 -19.92 22.61 -7.36
N LYS A 166 -21.03 22.80 -6.64
CA LYS A 166 -22.36 22.84 -7.25
C LYS A 166 -22.49 24.14 -8.03
N GLU A 167 -23.01 24.05 -9.25
CA GLU A 167 -23.48 25.22 -9.98
C GLU A 167 -24.67 25.80 -9.21
N GLU A 168 -24.46 26.96 -8.56
CA GLU A 168 -25.56 27.80 -8.10
C GLU A 168 -26.21 28.39 -9.36
N GLN A 169 -27.38 27.87 -9.71
CA GLN A 169 -28.33 28.56 -10.59
C GLN A 169 -29.05 29.67 -9.83
#